data_AF-A0A4P6JVG3-F1
#
_entry.id   AF-A0A4P6JVG3-F1
#
_cell.length_a   1.000
_cell.length_b   1.000
_cell.length_c   1.000
_cell.angle_alpha   90.00
_cell.angle_beta   90.00
_cell.angle_gamma   90.00
#
_symmetry.space_group_name_H-M   'P 1'
#
loop_
_entity.id
_entity.type
_entity.pdbx_description
1 polymer ?
#
loop_
_entity_poly.entity_id
_entity_poly.type
_entity_poly.pdbx_seq_one_letter_code
_entity_poly.pdbx_strand_id
1 'polypeptide(L)'
;MADFEFYEGFWSFSNDEIEILMDEATFDKYFRAYLQEKGLETRTYLELLHYAEEVQQQHKAAEEILFDPSYWLPLASDPSVRIVPRKLPLASQADREGLYP
;
A
#
# COMPACT_ATOMS: atom_id res chain seq x y z
N MET A 1 -10.32 34.00 15.13
CA MET A 1 -10.09 32.56 14.86
C MET A 1 -8.65 32.44 14.39
N ALA A 2 -7.99 31.30 14.60
CA ALA A 2 -6.67 31.09 14.04
C ALA A 2 -6.83 30.49 12.64
N ASP A 3 -6.29 31.18 11.64
CA ASP A 3 -6.25 30.69 10.27
C ASP A 3 -4.87 30.09 9.99
N PHE A 4 -4.84 29.05 9.17
CA PHE A 4 -3.59 28.44 8.74
C PHE A 4 -3.63 28.13 7.24
N GLU A 5 -2.48 28.31 6.59
CA GLU A 5 -2.29 27.97 5.19
C GLU A 5 -0.88 27.44 4.95
N PHE A 6 -0.75 26.61 3.92
CA PHE A 6 0.55 26.18 3.42
C PHE A 6 0.74 26.76 2.03
N TYR A 7 1.72 27.66 1.87
CA TYR A 7 2.01 28.33 0.60
C TYR A 7 3.53 28.44 0.41
N GLU A 8 4.00 28.20 -0.82
CA GLU A 8 5.42 28.31 -1.21
C GLU A 8 6.43 27.59 -0.29
N GLY A 9 6.02 26.49 0.37
CA GLY A 9 6.88 25.71 1.26
C GLY A 9 6.92 26.19 2.72
N PHE A 10 6.08 27.17 3.07
CA PHE A 10 5.93 27.69 4.42
C PHE A 10 4.53 27.44 4.96
N TRP A 11 4.46 27.13 6.25
CA TRP A 11 3.24 27.26 7.03
C TRP A 11 3.09 28.71 7.48
N SER A 12 1.93 29.31 7.21
CA SER A 12 1.49 30.56 7.83
C SER A 12 0.41 30.26 8.86
N PHE A 13 0.57 30.81 10.07
CA PHE A 13 -0.41 30.78 11.15
C PHE A 13 -0.67 32.21 11.60
N SER A 14 -1.92 32.64 11.57
CA SER A 14 -2.26 34.02 11.95
C SER A 14 -3.47 34.09 12.87
N ASN A 15 -3.50 35.16 13.66
CA ASN A 15 -4.65 35.60 14.42
C ASN A 15 -4.77 37.14 14.31
N ASP A 16 -5.65 37.75 15.11
CA ASP A 16 -5.90 39.19 15.06
C ASP A 16 -4.68 40.06 15.47
N GLU A 17 -3.63 39.45 16.05
CA GLU A 17 -2.47 40.15 16.62
C GLU A 17 -1.15 39.86 15.90
N ILE A 18 -0.95 38.62 15.44
CA ILE A 18 0.32 38.15 14.88
C ILE A 18 0.14 37.18 13.72
N GLU A 19 1.16 37.14 12.87
CA GLU A 19 1.37 36.10 11.86
C GLU A 19 2.73 35.45 12.11
N ILE A 20 2.77 34.12 12.05
CA ILE A 20 3.97 33.31 12.16
C ILE A 20 4.14 32.56 10.85
N LEU A 21 5.29 32.76 10.21
CA LEU A 21 5.72 31.94 9.07
C LEU A 21 6.87 31.03 9.50
N MET A 22 6.81 29.76 9.10
CA MET A 22 7.91 28.82 9.29
C MET A 22 7.94 27.76 8.20
N ASP A 23 9.14 27.26 7.89
CA ASP A 23 9.28 26.14 6.98
C ASP A 23 8.72 24.83 7.59
N GLU A 24 8.43 23.87 6.72
CA GLU A 24 7.88 22.56 7.11
C GLU A 24 8.76 21.82 8.13
N ALA A 25 10.09 21.88 7.95
CA ALA A 25 11.04 21.21 8.84
C ALA A 25 11.00 21.77 10.28
N THR A 26 10.85 23.08 10.41
CA THR A 26 10.71 23.78 11.69
C THR A 26 9.38 23.44 12.34
N PHE A 27 8.29 23.46 11.58
CA PHE A 27 6.98 23.04 12.08
C PHE A 27 7.03 21.61 12.61
N ASP A 28 7.53 20.67 11.81
CA ASP A 28 7.65 19.26 12.19
C ASP A 28 8.47 19.04 13.45
N LYS A 29 9.57 19.81 13.62
CA LYS A 29 10.38 19.75 14.84
C LYS A 29 9.57 20.09 16.09
N TYR A 30 8.82 21.20 16.07
CA TYR A 30 8.03 21.63 17.22
C TYR A 30 6.80 20.76 17.42
N PHE A 31 6.18 20.30 16.33
CA PHE A 31 5.05 19.38 16.38
C PHE A 31 5.43 18.04 17.03
N ARG A 32 6.57 17.45 16.63
CA ARG A 32 7.09 16.22 17.27
C ARG A 32 7.38 16.43 18.75
N ALA A 33 8.02 17.54 19.11
CA ALA A 33 8.29 17.85 20.52
C ALA A 33 7.00 17.95 21.34
N TYR A 34 5.96 18.60 20.79
CA TYR A 34 4.65 18.70 21.42
C TYR A 34 3.98 17.34 21.60
N LEU A 35 3.96 16.49 20.56
CA LEU A 35 3.38 15.14 20.65
C LEU A 35 4.09 14.28 21.70
N GLN A 36 5.43 14.35 21.76
CA GLN A 36 6.23 13.65 22.78
C GLN A 36 5.88 14.12 24.18
N GLU A 37 5.76 15.43 24.40
CA GLU A 37 5.35 16.01 25.69
C GLU A 37 3.97 15.50 26.13
N LYS A 38 3.06 15.28 25.18
CA LYS A 38 1.70 14.74 25.44
C LYS A 38 1.62 13.22 25.49
N GLY A 39 2.75 12.50 25.31
CA GLY A 39 2.77 11.04 25.29
C GLY A 39 2.00 10.43 24.12
N LEU A 40 1.84 11.18 23.03
CA LEU A 40 1.19 10.72 21.81
C LEU A 40 2.22 10.00 20.93
N GLU A 41 1.84 8.85 20.37
CA GLU A 41 2.71 8.05 19.52
C GLU A 41 3.09 8.83 18.26
N THR A 42 4.40 9.04 18.07
CA THR A 42 4.97 10.01 17.14
C THR A 42 5.13 9.44 15.74
N ARG A 43 4.03 9.19 15.04
CA ARG A 43 4.08 9.12 13.58
C ARG A 43 3.59 10.44 13.02
N THR A 44 4.45 11.15 12.30
CA THR A 44 4.00 12.31 11.51
C THR A 44 3.05 11.85 10.42
N TYR A 45 2.30 12.80 9.86
CA TYR A 45 1.44 12.54 8.72
C TYR A 45 2.19 11.85 7.57
N LEU A 46 3.41 12.32 7.25
CA LEU A 46 4.26 11.70 6.22
C LEU A 46 4.68 10.27 6.59
N GLU A 47 5.04 10.01 7.85
CA GLU A 47 5.39 8.66 8.31
C GLU A 47 4.19 7.70 8.24
N LEU A 48 2.97 8.19 8.48
CA LEU A 48 1.74 7.40 8.31
C LEU A 48 1.44 7.09 6.85
N LEU A 49 1.58 8.08 5.96
CA LEU A 49 1.41 7.87 4.53
C LEU A 49 2.43 6.88 3.98
N HIS A 50 3.70 7.03 4.37
CA HIS A 50 4.76 6.12 3.95
C HIS A 50 4.50 4.70 4.42
N TYR A 51 4.13 4.54 5.70
CA TYR A 51 3.74 3.23 6.24
C TYR A 51 2.56 2.61 5.47
N ALA A 52 1.53 3.40 5.15
CA ALA A 52 0.38 2.91 4.38
C ALA A 52 0.79 2.45 2.97
N GLU A 53 1.69 3.19 2.32
CA GLU A 53 2.26 2.82 1.02
C GLU A 53 3.06 1.51 1.09
N GLU A 54 3.92 1.35 2.10
CA GLU A 54 4.68 0.11 2.30
C GLU A 54 3.76 -1.10 2.48
N VAL A 55 2.71 -0.97 3.31
CA VAL A 55 1.72 -2.05 3.51
C VAL A 55 1.00 -2.36 2.20
N GLN A 56 0.62 -1.36 1.41
CA GLN A 56 -0.02 -1.57 0.12
C GLN A 56 0.90 -2.32 -0.86
N GLN A 57 2.19 -1.96 -0.91
CA GLN A 57 3.17 -2.64 -1.77
C GLN A 57 3.37 -4.11 -1.34
N GLN A 58 3.46 -4.37 -0.04
CA GLN A 58 3.56 -5.73 0.48
C GLN A 58 2.32 -6.57 0.13
N HIS A 59 1.13 -5.99 0.24
CA HIS A 59 -0.12 -6.66 -0.13
C HIS A 59 -0.12 -7.04 -1.61
N LYS A 60 0.25 -6.10 -2.48
CA LYS A 60 0.35 -6.36 -3.92
C LYS A 60 1.36 -7.47 -4.24
N ALA A 61 2.53 -7.45 -3.62
CA ALA A 61 3.53 -8.50 -3.82
C ALA A 61 3.03 -9.88 -3.37
N ALA A 62 2.30 -9.94 -2.25
CA ALA A 62 1.68 -11.17 -1.78
C ALA A 62 0.59 -11.66 -2.75
N GLU A 63 -0.26 -10.76 -3.24
CA GLU A 63 -1.28 -11.07 -4.25
C GLU A 63 -0.67 -11.67 -5.52
N GLU A 64 0.43 -11.11 -6.03
CA GLU A 64 1.10 -11.64 -7.22
C GLU A 64 1.55 -13.11 -7.05
N ILE A 65 2.08 -13.45 -5.87
CA ILE A 65 2.45 -14.84 -5.54
C ILE A 65 1.20 -15.72 -5.43
N LEU A 66 0.18 -15.25 -4.73
CA LEU A 66 -1.07 -15.99 -4.53
C LEU A 66 -1.91 -16.12 -5.80
N PHE A 67 -1.72 -15.26 -6.80
CA PHE A 67 -2.39 -15.38 -8.09
C PHE A 67 -1.69 -16.36 -9.04
N ASP A 68 -0.46 -16.78 -8.76
CA ASP A 68 0.20 -17.86 -9.49
C ASP A 68 -0.43 -19.21 -9.10
N PRO A 69 -1.06 -19.95 -10.03
CA PRO A 69 -1.60 -21.28 -9.74
C PRO A 69 -0.55 -22.25 -9.19
N SER A 70 0.73 -22.06 -9.53
CA SER A 70 1.85 -22.88 -9.08
C SER A 70 2.05 -22.83 -7.57
N TYR A 71 1.72 -21.71 -6.93
CA TYR A 71 1.75 -21.58 -5.46
C TYR A 71 0.79 -22.59 -4.79
N TRP A 72 -0.36 -22.85 -5.41
CA TRP A 72 -1.40 -23.70 -4.85
C TRP A 72 -1.23 -25.20 -5.14
N LEU A 73 -0.44 -25.56 -6.16
CA LEU A 73 -0.25 -26.96 -6.56
C LEU A 73 0.27 -27.86 -5.41
N PRO A 74 1.23 -27.43 -4.57
CA PRO A 74 1.67 -28.22 -3.41
C PRO A 74 0.60 -28.37 -2.32
N LEU A 75 -0.40 -27.48 -2.29
CA LEU A 75 -1.49 -27.46 -1.31
C LEU A 75 -2.74 -28.23 -1.80
N ALA A 76 -2.60 -29.08 -2.83
CA ALA A 76 -3.70 -29.85 -3.41
C ALA A 76 -4.43 -30.78 -2.42
N SER A 77 -3.81 -31.09 -1.28
CA SER A 77 -4.41 -31.88 -0.21
C SER A 77 -5.35 -31.08 0.71
N ASP A 78 -5.32 -29.75 0.66
CA ASP A 78 -6.27 -28.92 1.40
C ASP A 78 -7.67 -29.09 0.80
N PRO A 79 -8.66 -29.59 1.56
CA PRO A 79 -10.01 -29.82 1.06
C PRO A 79 -10.75 -28.54 0.63
N SER A 80 -10.24 -27.37 1.03
CA SER A 80 -10.76 -26.05 0.70
C SER A 80 -10.28 -25.56 -0.67
N VAL A 81 -9.26 -26.21 -1.26
CA VAL A 81 -8.68 -25.83 -2.55
C VAL A 81 -9.08 -26.85 -3.61
N ARG A 82 -9.77 -26.39 -4.66
CA ARG A 82 -10.17 -27.23 -5.80
C ARG A 82 -9.34 -26.91 -7.03
N ILE A 83 -8.47 -27.84 -7.42
CA ILE A 83 -7.68 -27.73 -8.66
C ILE A 83 -8.47 -28.40 -9.79
N VAL A 84 -8.90 -27.60 -10.77
CA VAL A 84 -9.67 -28.08 -11.94
C VAL A 84 -8.79 -28.01 -13.19
N PRO A 85 -8.51 -29.13 -13.87
CA PRO A 85 -7.80 -29.11 -15.13
C PRO A 85 -8.57 -28.29 -16.17
N ARG A 86 -7.92 -27.32 -16.82
CA ARG A 86 -8.51 -26.68 -18.00
C ARG A 86 -8.65 -27.74 -19.09
N LYS A 87 -9.87 -27.93 -19.61
CA LYS A 87 -10.04 -28.65 -20.89
C LYS A 87 -9.26 -27.89 -21.95
N LEU A 88 -8.34 -28.60 -22.61
CA LEU A 88 -7.68 -28.08 -23.81
C LEU A 88 -8.77 -27.75 -24.85
N PRO A 89 -8.61 -26.64 -25.62
CA PRO A 89 -9.53 -26.34 -26.70
C PRO A 89 -9.54 -27.49 -27.73
N LEU A 90 -10.74 -27.80 -28.24
CA LEU A 90 -11.02 -28.90 -29.18
C LEU A 90 -10.06 -28.98 -30.38
N ALA A 91 -9.46 -27.86 -30.79
CA ALA A 91 -8.47 -27.81 -31.87
C ALA A 91 -7.23 -28.69 -31.61
N SER A 92 -6.87 -28.95 -30.36
CA SER A 92 -5.70 -29.78 -30.00
C SER A 92 -6.01 -31.28 -29.84
N GLN A 93 -7.28 -31.68 -29.90
CA GLN A 93 -7.67 -33.09 -29.88
C GLN A 93 -7.64 -33.72 -31.28
N ALA A 94 -7.98 -32.94 -32.32
CA ALA A 94 -7.95 -33.41 -33.71
C ALA A 94 -6.54 -33.74 -34.22
N ASP A 95 -5.50 -33.04 -33.73
CA ASP A 95 -4.11 -33.29 -34.13
C ASP A 95 -3.52 -34.59 -33.56
N ARG A 96 -4.15 -35.18 -32.52
CA ARG A 96 -3.67 -36.42 -31.90
C ARG A 96 -4.28 -37.69 -32.48
N GLU A 97 -5.43 -37.59 -33.16
CA GLU A 97 -6.08 -38.74 -33.81
C GLU A 97 -5.62 -38.97 -35.26
N GLY A 98 -4.80 -38.06 -35.82
CA GLY A 98 -4.30 -38.15 -37.21
C GLY A 98 -2.93 -38.83 -37.41
N LEU A 99 -2.31 -39.37 -36.37
CA LEU A 99 -0.99 -40.02 -36.44
C LEU A 99 -1.10 -41.55 -36.25
N TYR A 100 -1.79 -42.22 -37.18
CA TYR A 100 -1.54 -43.62 -37.52
C TYR A 100 -1.79 -43.80 -39.03
N PRO A 101 -0.74 -44.16 -39.78
CA PRO A 101 -0.72 -45.47 -40.42
C PRO A 101 0.34 -46.40 -39.84
#